data_AF-A0A6G5QJ05-F1
#
_entry.id   AF-A0A6G5QJ05-F1
#
_cell.length_a   1.000
_cell.length_b   1.000
_cell.length_c   1.000
_cell.angle_alpha   90.00
_cell.angle_beta   90.00
_cell.angle_gamma   90.00
#
_symmetry.space_group_name_H-M   'P 1'
#
loop_
_entity.id
_entity.type
_entity.pdbx_description
1 polymer ?
#
loop_
_entity_poly.entity_id
_entity_poly.type
_entity_poly.pdbx_seq_one_letter_code
_entity_poly.pdbx_strand_id
1 'polypeptide(L)'
;MRLQIIVLFYVLFLSGCSMLVYDDSDIYKYIPVSNTRIYSHKNTISIVPPNYDNTPFEMRVRLDGRNPFDQNYIVLRRIVKNKIVEKMRLSVERITEFNSDLYLNRDNVEKFRIATENTNGKFEFMYRNSNKNPVSFIFEEAFVTYIDGMQCRTFKEREHEYGSSTKTRTILTQSYKTYCSFYDEKSEPKTLMIYYSSNYLRGSNVADEFEKDMKNIFPTIKIKMNREKMKKEGLLFEKPRNVKYW
;
A
#
# COMPACT_ATOMS: atom_id res chain seq x y z
N MET A 1 -7.03 53.27 -28.36
CA MET A 1 -7.59 51.97 -27.92
C MET A 1 -7.51 50.97 -29.06
N ARG A 2 -6.67 49.94 -28.94
CA ARG A 2 -6.87 48.60 -29.52
C ARG A 2 -5.75 47.68 -28.99
N LEU A 3 -5.77 47.53 -27.68
CA LEU A 3 -4.96 46.60 -26.90
C LEU A 3 -5.73 45.27 -26.81
N GLN A 4 -5.92 44.55 -27.92
CA GLN A 4 -6.75 43.32 -27.92
C GLN A 4 -6.28 42.22 -28.88
N ILE A 5 -4.96 42.07 -29.13
CA ILE A 5 -4.45 40.95 -29.96
C ILE A 5 -3.28 40.21 -29.28
N ILE A 6 -3.20 40.19 -27.94
CA ILE A 6 -2.17 39.41 -27.22
C ILE A 6 -2.75 38.39 -26.22
N VAL A 7 -4.07 38.29 -26.08
CA VAL A 7 -4.68 37.39 -25.07
C VAL A 7 -5.01 35.98 -25.61
N LEU A 8 -4.96 35.74 -26.92
CA LEU A 8 -5.49 34.49 -27.48
C LEU A 8 -4.51 33.30 -27.59
N PHE A 9 -3.22 33.47 -27.29
CA PHE A 9 -2.23 32.38 -27.40
C PHE A 9 -1.75 31.78 -26.08
N TYR A 10 -2.19 32.29 -24.92
CA TYR A 10 -1.85 31.72 -23.61
C TYR A 10 -2.87 30.71 -23.07
N VAL A 11 -4.02 30.54 -23.73
CA VAL A 11 -5.09 29.64 -23.23
C VAL A 11 -5.00 28.21 -23.82
N LEU A 12 -4.11 27.96 -24.78
CA LEU A 12 -4.01 26.65 -25.46
C LEU A 12 -3.03 25.64 -24.81
N PHE A 13 -2.40 25.97 -23.68
CA PHE A 13 -1.52 25.04 -22.93
C PHE A 13 -2.19 24.35 -21.73
N LEU A 14 -3.52 24.35 -21.65
CA LEU A 14 -4.28 23.70 -20.56
C LEU A 14 -4.88 22.34 -20.94
N SER A 15 -4.36 21.63 -21.94
CA SER A 15 -4.56 20.18 -22.07
C SER A 15 -3.59 19.41 -21.16
N GLY A 16 -3.55 19.81 -19.88
CA GLY A 16 -2.94 19.03 -18.82
C GLY A 16 -3.77 17.77 -18.62
N CYS A 17 -3.42 16.71 -19.36
CA CYS A 17 -3.94 15.37 -19.18
C CYS A 17 -3.70 14.89 -17.74
N SER A 18 -4.62 15.15 -16.83
CA SER A 18 -4.57 14.60 -15.48
C SER A 18 -4.87 13.11 -15.55
N MET A 19 -3.96 12.27 -15.07
CA MET A 19 -4.34 10.93 -14.61
C MET A 19 -5.50 11.11 -13.64
N LEU A 20 -6.55 10.29 -13.79
CA LEU A 20 -7.77 10.38 -13.00
C LEU A 20 -7.43 10.27 -11.50
N VAL A 21 -7.40 11.40 -10.79
CA VAL A 21 -7.37 11.46 -9.32
C VAL A 21 -8.81 11.71 -8.88
N TYR A 22 -9.62 10.67 -8.88
CA TYR A 22 -11.01 10.74 -8.40
C TYR A 22 -11.09 9.96 -7.09
N ASP A 23 -10.79 10.65 -5.98
CA ASP A 23 -11.03 10.11 -4.64
C ASP A 23 -11.36 11.21 -3.61
N ASP A 24 -11.41 12.48 -4.05
CA ASP A 24 -11.96 13.56 -3.23
C ASP A 24 -13.48 13.47 -3.33
N SER A 25 -14.15 13.46 -2.19
CA SER A 25 -15.61 13.47 -2.10
C SER A 25 -16.04 14.51 -1.08
N ASP A 26 -17.35 14.80 -1.01
CA ASP A 26 -17.90 15.73 0.00
C ASP A 26 -17.58 15.33 1.45
N ILE A 27 -17.15 14.08 1.67
CA ILE A 27 -16.89 13.49 2.98
C ILE A 27 -15.38 13.34 3.24
N TYR A 28 -14.54 13.24 2.21
CA TYR A 28 -13.11 12.99 2.35
C TYR A 28 -12.26 14.02 1.62
N LYS A 29 -11.18 14.45 2.29
CA LYS A 29 -10.13 15.29 1.70
C LYS A 29 -8.77 14.67 1.94
N TYR A 30 -7.83 14.97 1.06
CA TYR A 30 -6.43 14.64 1.25
C TYR A 30 -5.64 15.88 1.64
N ILE A 31 -4.83 15.75 2.68
CA ILE A 31 -3.99 16.83 3.21
C ILE A 31 -2.53 16.39 3.11
N PRO A 32 -1.64 17.23 2.54
CA PRO A 32 -0.22 16.95 2.49
C PRO A 32 0.35 16.63 3.88
N VAL A 33 1.20 15.61 3.95
CA VAL A 33 1.90 15.20 5.16
C VAL A 33 3.40 15.15 4.85
N SER A 34 4.19 15.93 5.60
CA SER A 34 5.63 15.99 5.44
C SER A 34 6.33 15.69 6.75
N ASN A 35 7.27 14.73 6.73
CA ASN A 35 8.20 14.40 7.82
C ASN A 35 7.58 14.26 9.22
N THR A 36 6.29 13.91 9.29
CA THR A 36 5.55 13.80 10.56
C THR A 36 5.08 12.36 10.72
N ARG A 37 5.19 11.84 11.94
CA ARG A 37 4.64 10.52 12.25
C ARG A 37 3.12 10.59 12.29
N ILE A 38 2.50 9.79 11.44
CA ILE A 38 1.05 9.65 11.36
C ILE A 38 0.67 8.40 12.16
N TYR A 39 -0.44 8.49 12.90
CA TYR A 39 -0.96 7.41 13.72
C TYR A 39 -2.36 7.01 13.25
N SER A 40 -2.68 5.72 13.34
CA SER A 40 -4.06 5.27 13.27
C SER A 40 -4.83 5.73 14.51
N HIS A 41 -6.16 5.74 14.46
CA HIS A 41 -6.97 6.23 15.59
C HIS A 41 -6.60 5.60 16.94
N LYS A 42 -6.48 4.26 16.93
CA LYS A 42 -6.21 3.47 18.14
C LYS A 42 -4.72 3.45 18.49
N ASN A 43 -3.92 4.28 17.82
CA ASN A 43 -2.46 4.30 17.90
C ASN A 43 -1.82 2.92 17.68
N THR A 44 -2.50 2.02 16.96
CA THR A 44 -2.01 0.66 16.70
C THR A 44 -0.98 0.66 15.59
N ILE A 45 -1.15 1.53 14.59
CA ILE A 45 -0.23 1.67 13.45
C ILE A 45 0.34 3.09 13.50
N SER A 46 1.62 3.24 13.20
CA SER A 46 2.17 4.53 12.82
C SER A 46 3.14 4.42 11.64
N ILE A 47 3.31 5.51 10.90
CA ILE A 47 4.07 5.56 9.65
C ILE A 47 4.70 6.94 9.50
N VAL A 48 5.86 7.03 8.85
CA VAL A 48 6.49 8.30 8.45
C VAL A 48 6.67 8.26 6.94
N PRO A 49 5.79 8.89 6.14
CA PRO A 49 6.00 8.96 4.71
C PRO A 49 7.24 9.82 4.38
N PRO A 50 7.99 9.49 3.32
CA PRO A 50 9.12 10.29 2.87
C PRO A 50 8.66 11.67 2.42
N ASN A 51 9.51 12.67 2.64
CA ASN A 51 9.27 14.01 2.12
C ASN A 51 9.95 14.16 0.75
N TYR A 52 9.14 14.34 -0.28
CA TYR A 52 9.60 14.64 -1.63
C TYR A 52 9.16 16.03 -2.03
N ASP A 53 10.12 16.85 -2.44
CA ASP A 53 9.86 18.21 -2.88
C ASP A 53 8.82 18.19 -4.02
N ASN A 54 7.80 19.03 -3.89
CA ASN A 54 6.70 19.22 -4.85
C ASN A 54 5.78 18.01 -5.10
N THR A 55 6.03 16.86 -4.47
CA THR A 55 5.21 15.64 -4.60
C THR A 55 5.03 14.94 -3.26
N PRO A 56 4.53 15.64 -2.22
CA PRO A 56 4.38 15.05 -0.90
C PRO A 56 3.34 13.91 -0.93
N PHE A 57 3.48 12.98 0.02
CA PHE A 57 2.35 12.13 0.36
C PHE A 57 1.23 12.98 0.98
N GLU A 58 0.00 12.57 0.74
CA GLU A 58 -1.20 13.17 1.28
C GLU A 58 -1.96 12.13 2.08
N MET A 59 -2.43 12.50 3.28
CA MET A 59 -3.24 11.64 4.12
C MET A 59 -4.72 11.93 3.90
N ARG A 60 -5.52 10.87 3.78
CA ARG A 60 -6.98 10.98 3.73
C ARG A 60 -7.55 11.32 5.11
N VAL A 61 -8.36 12.37 5.19
CA VAL A 61 -9.12 12.80 6.37
C VAL A 61 -10.60 12.90 6.04
N ARG A 62 -11.48 12.76 7.04
CA ARG A 62 -12.91 13.08 6.90
C ARG A 62 -13.19 14.54 7.24
N LEU A 63 -14.11 15.14 6.49
CA LEU A 63 -14.50 16.55 6.64
C LEU A 63 -15.70 16.76 7.58
N ASP A 64 -16.51 15.72 7.83
CA ASP A 64 -17.79 15.85 8.55
C ASP A 64 -17.65 15.86 10.09
N GLY A 65 -16.46 16.10 10.63
CA GLY A 65 -16.18 16.17 12.07
C GLY A 65 -16.38 14.87 12.85
N ARG A 66 -17.06 13.87 12.27
CA ARG A 66 -17.08 12.50 12.78
C ARG A 66 -15.69 11.95 12.65
N ASN A 67 -15.17 11.40 13.75
CA ASN A 67 -13.90 10.71 13.76
C ASN A 67 -13.87 9.71 12.58
N PRO A 68 -12.98 9.83 11.57
CA PRO A 68 -12.81 8.84 10.48
C PRO A 68 -12.40 7.42 10.93
N PHE A 69 -12.59 7.11 12.20
CA PHE A 69 -11.59 6.50 13.04
C PHE A 69 -12.15 5.33 13.86
N ASP A 70 -13.41 4.96 13.64
CA ASP A 70 -13.89 3.61 14.02
C ASP A 70 -13.15 2.51 13.25
N GLN A 71 -12.45 2.87 12.18
CA GLN A 71 -11.69 1.96 11.34
C GLN A 71 -10.19 2.18 11.64
N ASN A 72 -9.53 1.18 12.25
CA ASN A 72 -8.12 1.23 12.66
C ASN A 72 -7.18 1.15 11.43
N TYR A 73 -7.21 2.18 10.58
CA TYR A 73 -6.39 2.27 9.37
C TYR A 73 -5.80 3.65 9.11
N ILE A 74 -4.81 3.69 8.21
CA ILE A 74 -4.21 4.89 7.62
C ILE A 74 -4.33 4.78 6.09
N VAL A 75 -4.69 5.86 5.41
CA VAL A 75 -4.71 5.94 3.94
C VAL A 75 -3.85 7.10 3.47
N LEU A 76 -2.87 6.80 2.64
CA LEU A 76 -1.98 7.76 1.99
C LEU A 76 -2.17 7.71 0.48
N ARG A 77 -1.96 8.83 -0.19
CA ARG A 77 -1.77 8.87 -1.65
C ARG A 77 -0.58 9.76 -2.00
N ARG A 78 0.03 9.55 -3.15
CA ARG A 78 1.01 10.46 -3.73
C ARG A 78 0.73 10.62 -5.21
N ILE A 79 0.84 11.84 -5.70
CA ILE A 79 0.57 12.17 -7.10
C ILE A 79 1.82 12.78 -7.69
N VAL A 80 2.44 12.08 -8.64
CA VAL A 80 3.50 12.63 -9.47
C VAL A 80 2.88 12.93 -10.82
N LYS A 81 2.67 14.23 -11.08
CA LYS A 81 1.92 14.71 -12.25
C LYS A 81 2.40 14.07 -13.55
N ASN A 82 1.45 13.56 -14.35
CA ASN A 82 1.66 12.89 -15.63
C ASN A 82 2.54 11.61 -15.59
N LYS A 83 2.89 11.08 -14.41
CA LYS A 83 3.71 9.87 -14.26
C LYS A 83 2.99 8.75 -13.50
N ILE A 84 2.71 8.98 -12.22
CA ILE A 84 2.20 7.97 -11.30
C ILE A 84 1.19 8.57 -10.30
N VAL A 85 0.16 7.79 -9.97
CA VAL A 85 -0.71 8.02 -8.81
C VAL A 85 -0.63 6.80 -7.91
N GLU A 86 -0.12 6.99 -6.70
CA GLU A 86 0.10 5.94 -5.73
C GLU A 86 -0.91 6.03 -4.60
N LYS A 87 -1.36 4.88 -4.09
CA LYS A 87 -2.28 4.80 -2.97
C LYS A 87 -1.86 3.67 -2.03
N MET A 88 -1.75 4.00 -0.74
CA MET A 88 -1.47 3.04 0.32
C MET A 88 -2.60 3.04 1.34
N ARG A 89 -3.04 1.85 1.75
CA ARG A 89 -3.95 1.64 2.87
C ARG A 89 -3.34 0.63 3.83
N LEU A 90 -3.16 1.02 5.09
CA LEU A 90 -2.72 0.15 6.17
C LEU A 90 -3.88 -0.04 7.13
N SER A 91 -4.37 -1.26 7.34
CA SER A 91 -5.46 -1.56 8.28
C SER A 91 -5.11 -2.73 9.20
N VAL A 92 -5.56 -2.66 10.45
CA VAL A 92 -5.57 -3.83 11.35
C VAL A 92 -6.98 -4.39 11.35
N GLU A 93 -7.10 -5.65 10.91
CA GLU A 93 -8.39 -6.33 10.75
C GLU A 93 -8.41 -7.64 11.53
N ARG A 94 -9.60 -8.06 11.98
CA ARG A 94 -9.88 -9.46 12.33
C ARG A 94 -10.19 -10.15 11.01
N ILE A 95 -9.31 -11.02 10.53
CA ILE A 95 -9.48 -11.51 9.16
C ILE A 95 -10.43 -12.72 9.13
N THR A 96 -11.41 -12.68 8.23
CA THR A 96 -12.30 -13.81 7.87
C THR A 96 -11.68 -14.71 6.78
N GLU A 97 -10.76 -14.18 5.99
CA GLU A 97 -10.05 -14.83 4.88
C GLU A 97 -8.60 -15.29 5.18
N PHE A 98 -8.02 -14.87 6.31
CA PHE A 98 -6.63 -15.16 6.72
C PHE A 98 -6.63 -15.67 8.15
N ASN A 99 -6.24 -16.92 8.34
CA ASN A 99 -6.19 -17.52 9.67
C ASN A 99 -4.95 -17.00 10.41
N SER A 100 -5.10 -15.94 11.20
CA SER A 100 -4.01 -15.33 11.96
C SER A 100 -3.28 -16.34 12.83
N ASP A 101 -3.97 -17.34 13.37
CA ASP A 101 -3.39 -18.34 14.29
C ASP A 101 -2.46 -19.30 13.55
N LEU A 102 -2.78 -19.68 12.31
CA LEU A 102 -1.85 -20.43 11.45
C LEU A 102 -0.57 -19.62 11.16
N TYR A 103 -0.67 -18.30 11.16
CA TYR A 103 0.43 -17.40 10.81
C TYR A 103 1.15 -16.78 12.02
N LEU A 104 0.61 -16.96 13.23
CA LEU A 104 1.30 -16.76 14.51
C LEU A 104 2.05 -18.03 14.92
N ASN A 105 2.67 -18.67 13.93
CA ASN A 105 3.46 -19.87 14.09
C ASN A 105 4.76 -19.69 13.28
N ARG A 106 5.89 -19.76 13.98
CA ARG A 106 7.22 -19.53 13.39
C ARG A 106 7.51 -20.44 12.20
N ASP A 107 7.17 -21.72 12.29
CA ASP A 107 7.46 -22.69 11.23
C ASP A 107 6.63 -22.40 9.98
N ASN A 108 5.38 -21.97 10.13
CA ASN A 108 4.53 -21.59 9.00
C ASN A 108 4.98 -20.27 8.35
N VAL A 109 5.49 -19.33 9.14
CA VAL A 109 6.08 -18.09 8.64
C VAL A 109 7.35 -18.40 7.83
N GLU A 110 8.18 -19.31 8.34
CA GLU A 110 9.44 -19.69 7.70
C GLU A 110 9.24 -20.54 6.44
N LYS A 111 8.28 -21.46 6.44
CA LYS A 111 7.89 -22.23 5.24
C LYS A 111 7.53 -21.32 4.07
N PHE A 112 6.86 -20.20 4.33
CA PHE A 112 6.54 -19.24 3.27
C PHE A 112 7.80 -18.60 2.68
N ARG A 113 8.74 -18.16 3.53
CA ARG A 113 10.03 -17.61 3.06
C ARG A 113 10.77 -18.61 2.17
N ILE A 114 10.95 -19.83 2.67
CA ILE A 114 11.62 -20.92 1.95
C ILE A 114 10.91 -21.20 0.61
N ALA A 115 9.58 -21.25 0.62
CA ALA A 115 8.81 -21.45 -0.61
C ALA A 115 9.05 -20.33 -1.62
N THR A 116 8.97 -19.06 -1.20
CA THR A 116 9.19 -17.92 -2.10
C THR A 116 10.61 -17.84 -2.64
N GLU A 117 11.62 -18.23 -1.87
CA GLU A 117 13.01 -18.31 -2.32
C GLU A 117 13.21 -19.43 -3.33
N ASN A 118 12.65 -20.61 -3.07
CA ASN A 118 12.79 -21.77 -3.95
C ASN A 118 12.05 -21.59 -5.28
N THR A 119 10.97 -20.82 -5.32
CA THR A 119 10.19 -20.59 -6.55
C THR A 119 10.55 -19.29 -7.27
N ASN A 120 11.55 -18.54 -6.79
CA ASN A 120 11.84 -17.17 -7.23
C ASN A 120 10.57 -16.30 -7.27
N GLY A 121 9.73 -16.47 -6.25
CA GLY A 121 8.48 -15.75 -6.07
C GLY A 121 7.31 -16.20 -6.94
N LYS A 122 7.47 -17.14 -7.87
CA LYS A 122 6.33 -17.67 -8.64
C LYS A 122 5.39 -18.44 -7.70
N PHE A 123 4.18 -17.92 -7.50
CA PHE A 123 3.22 -18.48 -6.56
C PHE A 123 1.78 -18.22 -7.01
N GLU A 124 1.03 -19.29 -7.31
CA GLU A 124 -0.40 -19.19 -7.56
C GLU A 124 -1.17 -19.52 -6.28
N PHE A 125 -2.05 -18.62 -5.85
CA PHE A 125 -2.90 -18.83 -4.68
C PHE A 125 -4.37 -18.74 -5.06
N MET A 126 -5.14 -19.78 -4.76
CA MET A 126 -6.60 -19.77 -4.92
C MET A 126 -7.24 -19.67 -3.55
N TYR A 127 -8.03 -18.62 -3.31
CA TYR A 127 -8.89 -18.54 -2.13
C TYR A 127 -10.35 -18.80 -2.51
N ARG A 128 -11.07 -19.53 -1.65
CA ARG A 128 -12.52 -19.71 -1.76
C ARG A 128 -13.21 -18.77 -0.79
N ASN A 129 -13.90 -17.76 -1.31
CA ASN A 129 -14.83 -16.98 -0.48
C ASN A 129 -16.01 -17.89 -0.06
N SER A 130 -16.47 -17.75 1.18
CA SER A 130 -17.51 -18.59 1.79
C SER A 130 -18.87 -18.53 1.07
N ASN A 131 -19.06 -17.64 0.09
CA ASN A 131 -20.26 -17.59 -0.75
C ASN A 131 -19.97 -17.94 -2.22
N LYS A 132 -20.07 -19.24 -2.51
CA LYS A 132 -20.42 -19.91 -3.79
C LYS A 132 -19.73 -19.57 -5.12
N ASN A 133 -18.72 -18.72 -5.20
CA ASN A 133 -17.81 -18.69 -6.35
C ASN A 133 -16.36 -18.55 -5.87
N PRO A 134 -15.43 -19.46 -6.26
CA PRO A 134 -14.01 -19.23 -6.02
C PRO A 134 -13.60 -17.98 -6.79
N VAL A 135 -13.20 -16.92 -6.07
CA VAL A 135 -12.53 -15.77 -6.68
C VAL A 135 -11.06 -16.10 -6.68
N SER A 136 -10.53 -16.52 -7.83
CA SER A 136 -9.10 -16.75 -7.99
C SER A 136 -8.39 -15.40 -8.10
N PHE A 137 -7.69 -15.00 -7.05
CA PHE A 137 -6.68 -13.95 -7.15
C PHE A 137 -5.39 -14.58 -7.66
N ILE A 138 -5.09 -14.41 -8.94
CA ILE A 138 -3.81 -14.83 -9.50
C ILE A 138 -2.80 -13.72 -9.17
N PHE A 139 -1.92 -14.00 -8.22
CA PHE A 139 -0.75 -13.17 -7.95
C PHE A 139 0.36 -13.55 -8.93
N GLU A 140 1.07 -12.56 -9.46
CA GLU A 140 2.22 -12.79 -10.34
C GLU A 140 3.45 -13.24 -9.54
N GLU A 141 3.61 -12.68 -8.34
CA GLU A 141 4.77 -12.91 -7.50
C GLU A 141 4.36 -12.89 -6.02
N ALA A 142 4.97 -13.73 -5.20
CA ALA A 142 4.89 -13.68 -3.76
C ALA A 142 6.30 -13.62 -3.17
N PHE A 143 6.51 -12.75 -2.18
CA PHE A 143 7.80 -12.58 -1.53
C PHE A 143 7.64 -12.13 -0.08
N VAL A 144 8.74 -12.20 0.66
CA VAL A 144 8.79 -11.78 2.06
C VAL A 144 9.17 -10.31 2.17
N THR A 145 8.40 -9.56 2.97
CA THR A 145 8.78 -8.22 3.43
C THR A 145 8.95 -8.22 4.95
N TYR A 146 9.69 -7.24 5.48
CA TYR A 146 9.83 -7.07 6.92
C TYR A 146 9.24 -5.74 7.38
N ILE A 147 8.32 -5.80 8.33
CA ILE A 147 7.65 -4.63 8.90
C ILE A 147 7.76 -4.70 10.42
N ASP A 148 8.36 -3.67 11.01
CA ASP A 148 8.62 -3.58 12.45
C ASP A 148 9.24 -4.86 13.08
N GLY A 149 10.13 -5.53 12.35
CA GLY A 149 10.80 -6.76 12.76
C GLY A 149 10.01 -8.05 12.52
N MET A 150 8.79 -7.97 12.01
CA MET A 150 8.00 -9.16 11.64
C MET A 150 8.25 -9.55 10.21
N GLN A 151 8.22 -10.85 9.94
CA GLN A 151 8.20 -11.39 8.59
C GLN A 151 6.76 -11.37 8.05
N CYS A 152 6.57 -10.66 6.94
CA CYS A 152 5.28 -10.43 6.30
C CYS A 152 5.23 -11.05 4.92
N ARG A 153 4.04 -11.42 4.49
CA ARG A 153 3.80 -12.01 3.17
C ARG A 153 3.31 -10.95 2.23
N THR A 154 4.05 -10.71 1.17
CA THR A 154 3.67 -9.75 0.13
C THR A 154 3.34 -10.49 -1.14
N PHE A 155 2.23 -10.09 -1.76
CA PHE A 155 1.74 -10.64 -2.99
C PHE A 155 1.60 -9.52 -4.00
N LYS A 156 2.21 -9.68 -5.17
CA LYS A 156 2.08 -8.83 -6.34
C LYS A 156 0.88 -9.30 -7.16
N GLU A 157 -0.15 -8.48 -7.28
CA GLU A 157 -1.29 -8.79 -8.15
C GLU A 157 -0.90 -8.67 -9.62
N ARG A 158 -1.61 -9.38 -10.49
CA ARG A 158 -1.48 -9.18 -11.92
C ARG A 158 -1.70 -7.70 -12.29
N GLU A 159 -0.90 -7.18 -13.21
CA GLU A 159 -1.11 -5.84 -13.73
C GLU A 159 -2.48 -5.74 -14.41
N HIS A 160 -3.25 -4.71 -14.07
CA HIS A 160 -4.56 -4.47 -14.67
C HIS A 160 -4.50 -3.30 -15.64
N GLU A 161 -5.07 -3.46 -16.83
CA GLU A 161 -5.22 -2.38 -17.81
C GLU A 161 -6.59 -1.70 -17.66
N TYR A 162 -6.59 -0.41 -17.35
CA TYR A 162 -7.78 0.44 -17.47
C TYR A 162 -7.73 1.17 -18.82
N GLY A 163 -8.67 0.84 -19.70
CA GLY A 163 -8.84 1.53 -20.97
C GLY A 163 -9.32 2.97 -20.73
N SER A 164 -8.53 3.96 -21.16
CA SER A 164 -9.01 5.34 -21.25
C SER A 164 -10.05 5.45 -22.38
N SER A 165 -11.15 6.16 -22.13
CA SER A 165 -12.18 6.47 -23.13
C SER A 165 -11.65 7.31 -24.31
N THR A 166 -10.47 7.91 -24.17
CA THR A 166 -9.70 8.50 -25.26
C THR A 166 -8.64 7.49 -25.72
N LYS A 167 -8.83 6.89 -26.90
CA LYS A 167 -8.05 5.79 -27.53
C LYS A 167 -6.53 5.99 -27.68
N THR A 168 -5.91 6.98 -27.03
CA THR A 168 -4.51 7.36 -27.21
C THR A 168 -3.61 7.03 -26.02
N ARG A 169 -4.15 6.65 -24.84
CA ARG A 169 -3.34 6.34 -23.65
C ARG A 169 -3.88 5.15 -22.86
N THR A 170 -3.04 4.15 -22.65
CA THR A 170 -3.31 3.02 -21.73
C THR A 170 -2.82 3.37 -20.32
N ILE A 171 -3.69 3.23 -19.32
CA ILE A 171 -3.32 3.29 -17.90
C ILE A 171 -3.21 1.86 -17.37
N LEU A 172 -2.12 1.59 -16.67
CA LEU A 172 -1.84 0.32 -16.02
C LEU A 172 -1.91 0.51 -14.51
N THR A 173 -2.39 -0.50 -13.81
CA THR A 173 -2.45 -0.56 -12.36
C THR A 173 -1.62 -1.73 -11.86
N GLN A 174 -0.57 -1.44 -11.10
CA GLN A 174 0.17 -2.44 -10.34
C GLN A 174 -0.27 -2.38 -8.88
N SER A 175 -0.65 -3.52 -8.31
CA SER A 175 -1.10 -3.62 -6.92
C SER A 175 -0.35 -4.69 -6.13
N TYR A 176 -0.23 -4.47 -4.83
CA TYR A 176 0.38 -5.39 -3.88
C TYR A 176 -0.45 -5.47 -2.59
N LYS A 177 -0.45 -6.66 -1.99
CA LYS A 177 -1.07 -6.93 -0.69
C LYS A 177 -0.03 -7.52 0.23
N THR A 178 0.19 -6.88 1.38
CA THR A 178 1.11 -7.36 2.42
C THR A 178 0.33 -7.71 3.69
N TYR A 179 0.63 -8.86 4.27
CA TYR A 179 -0.02 -9.36 5.48
C TYR A 179 1.03 -9.69 6.55
N CYS A 180 0.83 -9.16 7.76
CA CYS A 180 1.65 -9.45 8.93
C CYS A 180 0.78 -9.85 10.12
N SER A 181 0.94 -11.06 10.63
CA SER A 181 0.27 -11.47 11.87
C SER A 181 1.05 -11.02 13.09
N PHE A 182 0.34 -10.55 14.12
CA PHE A 182 0.94 -10.14 15.38
C PHE A 182 -0.01 -10.35 16.56
N TYR A 183 0.55 -10.39 17.77
CA TYR A 183 -0.20 -10.24 19.01
C TYR A 183 -0.29 -8.76 19.37
N ASP A 184 -1.51 -8.25 19.58
CA ASP A 184 -1.67 -6.89 20.13
C ASP A 184 -1.21 -6.81 21.59
N GLU A 185 -1.28 -5.63 22.20
CA GLU A 185 -0.86 -5.42 23.60
C GLU A 185 -1.64 -6.28 24.61
N LYS A 186 -2.86 -6.72 24.27
CA LYS A 186 -3.67 -7.62 25.08
C LYS A 186 -3.39 -9.09 24.76
N SER A 187 -2.38 -9.36 23.95
CA SER A 187 -2.01 -10.68 23.46
C SER A 187 -3.08 -11.35 22.59
N GLU A 188 -3.99 -10.58 22.00
CA GLU A 188 -4.96 -11.09 21.04
C GLU A 188 -4.31 -11.17 19.65
N PRO A 189 -4.54 -12.28 18.90
CA PRO A 189 -4.18 -12.37 17.49
C PRO A 189 -4.80 -11.23 16.66
N LYS A 190 -3.97 -10.58 15.84
CA LYS A 190 -4.37 -9.58 14.84
C LYS A 190 -3.59 -9.79 13.56
N THR A 191 -4.05 -9.15 12.48
CA THR A 191 -3.28 -9.04 11.26
C THR A 191 -3.30 -7.60 10.76
N LEU A 192 -2.11 -7.11 10.40
CA LEU A 192 -1.93 -5.91 9.61
C LEU A 192 -2.05 -6.29 8.13
N MET A 193 -2.96 -5.63 7.41
CA MET A 193 -3.03 -5.64 5.96
C MET A 193 -2.52 -4.31 5.43
N ILE A 194 -1.61 -4.35 4.46
CA ILE A 194 -1.22 -3.19 3.67
C ILE A 194 -1.58 -3.48 2.23
N TYR A 195 -2.49 -2.68 1.69
CA TYR A 195 -2.76 -2.62 0.26
C TYR A 195 -2.02 -1.42 -0.32
N TYR A 196 -1.22 -1.66 -1.36
CA TYR A 196 -0.50 -0.61 -2.07
C TYR A 196 -0.72 -0.74 -3.56
N SER A 197 -1.06 0.35 -4.24
CA SER A 197 -1.27 0.37 -5.68
C SER A 197 -0.72 1.62 -6.34
N SER A 198 -0.36 1.46 -7.60
CA SER A 198 0.12 2.52 -8.47
C SER A 198 -0.58 2.46 -9.81
N ASN A 199 -1.06 3.61 -10.26
CA ASN A 199 -1.57 3.83 -11.60
C ASN A 199 -0.56 4.63 -12.41
N TYR A 200 -0.24 4.17 -13.62
CA TYR A 200 0.76 4.80 -14.49
C TYR A 200 0.42 4.62 -15.96
N LEU A 201 1.04 5.43 -16.81
CA LEU A 201 0.91 5.29 -18.26
C LEU A 201 1.81 4.18 -18.80
N ARG A 202 1.27 3.31 -19.66
CA ARG A 202 2.04 2.26 -20.36
C ARG A 202 3.29 2.85 -21.03
N GLY A 203 4.45 2.25 -20.76
CA GLY A 203 5.75 2.72 -21.26
C GLY A 203 6.49 3.71 -20.36
N SER A 204 5.89 4.14 -19.25
CA SER A 204 6.60 4.93 -18.22
C SER A 204 7.51 4.03 -17.40
N ASN A 205 8.77 4.42 -17.16
CA ASN A 205 9.63 3.74 -16.20
C ASN A 205 9.30 4.18 -14.76
N VAL A 206 8.21 3.63 -14.22
CA VAL A 206 7.68 3.94 -12.88
C VAL A 206 7.97 2.86 -11.85
N ALA A 207 8.50 1.70 -12.28
CA ALA A 207 8.89 0.63 -11.36
C ALA A 207 9.90 1.17 -10.33
N ASP A 208 10.89 1.94 -10.77
CA ASP A 208 11.93 2.52 -9.89
C ASP A 208 11.35 3.53 -8.87
N GLU A 209 10.40 4.37 -9.26
CA GLU A 209 9.77 5.36 -8.35
C GLU A 209 8.94 4.64 -7.28
N PHE A 210 8.14 3.67 -7.71
CA PHE A 210 7.29 2.87 -6.84
C PHE A 210 8.09 2.02 -5.85
N GLU A 211 9.13 1.36 -6.33
CA GLU A 211 10.04 0.53 -5.57
C GLU A 211 10.79 1.34 -4.50
N LYS A 212 11.29 2.51 -4.90
CA LYS A 212 11.93 3.48 -4.00
C LYS A 212 11.00 3.92 -2.88
N ASP A 213 9.74 4.22 -3.21
CA ASP A 213 8.75 4.64 -2.22
C ASP A 213 8.46 3.54 -1.21
N MET A 214 8.39 2.28 -1.64
CA MET A 214 8.23 1.14 -0.74
C MET A 214 9.44 0.94 0.17
N LYS A 215 10.65 1.04 -0.39
CA LYS A 215 11.91 0.98 0.37
C LYS A 215 12.00 2.07 1.43
N ASN A 216 11.45 3.25 1.17
CA ASN A 216 11.45 4.36 2.12
C ASN A 216 10.32 4.28 3.15
N ILE A 217 9.13 3.81 2.75
CA ILE A 217 7.95 3.80 3.63
C ILE A 217 7.95 2.61 4.58
N PHE A 218 8.14 1.38 4.07
CA PHE A 218 7.93 0.15 4.84
C PHE A 218 8.74 0.11 6.14
N PRO A 219 10.02 0.52 6.17
CA PRO A 219 10.81 0.52 7.40
C PRO A 219 10.30 1.47 8.49
N THR A 220 9.51 2.50 8.12
CA THR A 220 9.00 3.51 9.05
C THR A 220 7.73 3.08 9.77
N ILE A 221 7.08 2.03 9.26
CA ILE A 221 5.86 1.46 9.81
C ILE A 221 6.19 0.84 11.17
N LYS A 222 5.45 1.25 12.20
CA LYS A 222 5.52 0.71 13.56
C LYS A 222 4.16 0.22 14.01
N ILE A 223 4.14 -0.90 14.73
CA ILE A 223 2.92 -1.49 15.24
C ILE A 223 2.99 -1.58 16.76
N LYS A 224 1.89 -1.18 17.40
CA LYS A 224 1.68 -1.36 18.83
C LYS A 224 1.31 -2.83 19.10
N MET A 225 2.32 -3.65 19.39
CA MET A 225 2.24 -5.11 19.55
C MET A 225 2.81 -5.55 20.91
N ASN A 226 2.41 -6.74 21.40
CA ASN A 226 3.09 -7.39 22.53
C ASN A 226 4.44 -7.97 22.06
N ARG A 227 5.49 -7.14 22.16
CA ARG A 227 6.84 -7.51 21.70
C ARG A 227 7.46 -8.65 22.50
N GLU A 228 7.18 -8.76 23.79
CA GLU A 228 7.72 -9.85 24.62
C GLU A 228 7.21 -11.20 24.15
N LYS A 229 5.89 -11.30 23.93
CA LYS A 229 5.27 -12.50 23.37
C LYS A 229 5.78 -12.77 21.96
N MET A 230 5.80 -11.77 21.08
CA MET A 230 6.31 -11.94 19.71
C MET A 230 7.77 -12.45 19.67
N LYS A 231 8.63 -11.98 20.59
CA LYS A 231 10.00 -12.52 20.74
C LYS A 231 10.01 -13.95 21.25
N LYS A 232 9.22 -14.24 22.30
CA LYS A 232 9.12 -15.58 22.89
C LYS A 232 8.68 -16.64 21.88
N GLU A 233 7.72 -16.29 21.02
CA GLU A 233 7.22 -17.15 19.95
C GLU A 233 8.15 -17.18 18.72
N GLY A 234 9.26 -16.45 18.73
CA GLY A 234 10.20 -16.36 17.62
C GLY A 234 9.62 -15.72 16.36
N LEU A 235 8.68 -14.79 16.52
CA LEU A 235 7.97 -14.08 15.45
C LEU A 235 8.54 -12.67 15.18
N LEU A 236 9.53 -12.24 15.97
CA LEU A 236 10.38 -11.11 15.61
C LEU A 236 11.71 -11.62 15.08
N PHE A 237 12.03 -11.20 13.87
CA PHE A 237 13.20 -11.62 13.12
C PHE A 237 14.20 -10.47 13.08
N GLU A 238 15.48 -10.80 13.21
CA GLU A 238 16.53 -9.87 12.81
C GLU A 238 16.46 -9.71 11.30
N LYS A 239 16.44 -8.45 10.83
CA LYS A 239 16.31 -8.13 9.42
C LYS A 239 17.43 -8.83 8.64
N PRO A 240 17.15 -9.80 7.75
CA PRO A 240 18.24 -10.47 7.05
C PRO A 240 18.83 -9.51 6.02
N ARG A 241 20.16 -9.58 5.86
CA ARG A 241 20.91 -8.70 4.95
C ARG A 241 20.54 -8.89 3.47
N ASN A 242 20.00 -10.06 3.09
CA ASN A 242 19.87 -10.50 1.68
C ASN A 242 18.45 -10.88 1.24
N VAL A 243 17.39 -10.39 1.88
CA VAL A 243 16.03 -10.60 1.35
C VAL A 243 15.76 -9.58 0.25
N LYS A 244 15.08 -10.00 -0.82
CA LYS A 244 14.57 -9.09 -1.85
C LYS A 244 13.57 -8.14 -1.18
N TYR A 245 14.03 -6.93 -0.88
CA TYR A 245 13.17 -5.82 -0.51
C TYR A 245 12.85 -5.13 -1.81
N TRP A 246 11.54 -5.05 -2.12
CA TRP A 246 10.92 -4.23 -3.17
C TRP A 246 11.81 -3.98 -4.36
#